data_AF-A0A3G9G704-F1
#
_entry.id   AF-A0A3G9G704-F1
#
_cell.length_a   1.000
_cell.length_b   1.000
_cell.length_c   1.000
_cell.angle_alpha   90.00
_cell.angle_beta   90.00
_cell.angle_gamma   90.00
#
_symmetry.space_group_name_H-M   'P 1'
#
loop_
_entity.id
_entity.type
_entity.pdbx_description
1 polymer ?
#
loop_
_entity_poly.entity_id
_entity_poly.type
_entity_poly.pdbx_seq_one_letter_code
_entity_poly.pdbx_strand_id
1 'polypeptide(L)'
;MLTARRPLFLWFSLALLAAAILHACVWFAARVFAAQGLLAASEGARQMGLSLFWMVCATSLWLIQGPKNRLHAVGHVIGCAFLVCSLGSVMAFSNLTLSQNFELSFSNLLVFALVAVPMVASQVLLAVPSAVVFQLILLKSPPQVAAEAPAA
;
A
#
# COMPACT_ATOMS: atom_id res chain seq x y z
N MET A 1 4.38 -22.03 1.89
CA MET A 1 3.54 -20.81 1.87
C MET A 1 3.66 -20.11 3.20
N LEU A 2 3.76 -18.79 3.19
CA LEU A 2 3.75 -17.98 4.41
C LEU A 2 2.35 -17.99 5.03
N THR A 3 2.29 -17.93 6.36
CA THR A 3 1.03 -17.90 7.11
C THR A 3 1.00 -16.70 8.05
N ALA A 4 -0.20 -16.17 8.31
CA ALA A 4 -0.36 -15.09 9.28
C ALA A 4 -0.01 -15.57 10.71
N ARG A 5 0.67 -14.72 11.47
CA ARG A 5 0.99 -14.98 12.88
C ARG A 5 -0.29 -15.05 13.71
N ARG A 6 -0.25 -15.86 14.78
CA ARG A 6 -1.31 -15.94 15.80
C ARG A 6 -0.78 -15.35 17.12
N PRO A 7 -1.61 -14.67 17.92
CA PRO A 7 -3.03 -14.37 17.68
C PRO A 7 -3.24 -13.31 16.58
N LEU A 8 -4.17 -13.57 15.64
CA LEU A 8 -4.28 -12.81 14.38
C LEU A 8 -4.51 -11.31 14.60
N PHE A 9 -5.46 -10.95 15.46
CA PHE A 9 -5.85 -9.56 15.71
C PHE A 9 -4.66 -8.70 16.16
N LEU A 10 -3.89 -9.17 17.15
CA LEU A 10 -2.73 -8.44 17.67
C LEU A 10 -1.69 -8.16 16.59
N TRP A 11 -1.26 -9.20 15.87
CA TRP A 11 -0.23 -9.06 14.84
C TRP A 11 -0.70 -8.25 13.64
N PHE A 12 -1.99 -8.34 13.31
CA PHE A 12 -2.60 -7.53 12.27
C PHE A 12 -2.63 -6.04 12.64
N SER A 13 -3.11 -5.69 13.83
CA SER A 13 -3.14 -4.31 14.31
C SER A 13 -1.74 -3.71 14.39
N LEU A 14 -0.77 -4.47 14.91
CA LEU A 14 0.64 -4.04 14.97
C LEU A 14 1.23 -3.83 13.58
N ALA A 15 0.99 -4.76 12.64
CA ALA A 15 1.49 -4.65 11.28
C ALA A 15 0.89 -3.42 10.57
N LEU A 16 -0.43 -3.24 10.67
CA LEU A 16 -1.12 -2.08 10.08
C LEU A 16 -0.60 -0.77 10.65
N LEU A 17 -0.48 -0.66 11.97
CA LEU A 17 -0.01 0.55 12.63
C LEU A 17 1.43 0.87 12.20
N ALA A 18 2.33 -0.11 12.28
CA ALA A 18 3.74 0.10 11.92
C ALA A 18 3.91 0.48 10.44
N ALA A 19 3.19 -0.21 9.55
CA ALA A 19 3.30 0.05 8.12
C ALA A 19 2.64 1.38 7.72
N ALA A 20 1.53 1.77 8.33
CA ALA A 20 0.89 3.07 8.09
C ALA A 20 1.75 4.24 8.60
N ILE A 21 2.34 4.10 9.79
CA ILE A 21 3.29 5.11 10.33
C ILE A 21 4.50 5.22 9.41
N LEU A 22 5.10 4.10 9.00
CA LEU A 22 6.25 4.13 8.10
C LEU A 22 5.88 4.79 6.77
N HIS A 23 4.72 4.47 6.20
CA HIS A 23 4.26 5.09 4.96
C HIS A 23 4.11 6.61 5.11
N ALA A 24 3.52 7.06 6.22
CA ALA A 24 3.38 8.47 6.56
C ALA A 24 4.73 9.17 6.70
N CYS A 25 5.68 8.56 7.41
CA CYS A 25 7.02 9.09 7.61
C CYS A 25 7.77 9.21 6.27
N VAL A 26 7.71 8.17 5.44
CA VAL A 26 8.35 8.13 4.12
C VAL A 26 7.77 9.21 3.21
N TRP A 27 6.43 9.36 3.22
CA TRP A 27 5.77 10.42 2.47
C TRP A 27 6.09 11.82 2.99
N PHE A 28 6.06 12.00 4.31
CA PHE A 28 6.40 13.27 4.95
C PHE A 28 7.83 13.69 4.59
N ALA A 29 8.79 12.77 4.69
CA ALA A 29 10.16 13.02 4.27
C ALA A 29 10.22 13.44 2.80
N ALA A 30 9.56 12.70 1.89
CA ALA A 30 9.52 13.05 0.47
C ALA A 30 8.96 14.47 0.22
N ARG A 31 7.92 14.88 0.96
CA ARG A 31 7.31 16.22 0.84
C ARG A 31 8.16 17.33 1.46
N VAL A 32 8.87 17.05 2.54
CA VAL A 32 9.83 17.98 3.15
C VAL A 32 10.97 18.25 2.17
N PHE A 33 11.55 17.21 1.56
CA PHE A 33 12.60 17.36 0.55
C PHE A 33 12.11 18.03 -0.75
N ALA A 34 10.81 17.92 -1.05
CA ALA A 34 10.18 18.64 -2.18
C ALA A 34 9.80 20.10 -1.84
N ALA A 35 10.24 20.67 -0.73
CA ALA A 35 9.99 22.05 -0.30
C ALA A 35 8.51 22.45 -0.12
N GLN A 36 7.63 21.49 0.20
CA GLN A 36 6.19 21.71 0.39
C GLN A 36 5.75 21.66 1.87
N GLY A 37 6.64 22.08 2.79
CA GLY A 37 6.59 21.78 4.23
C GLY A 37 5.27 22.08 4.96
N LEU A 38 4.55 23.15 4.60
CA LEU A 38 3.28 23.52 5.25
C LEU A 38 2.11 22.58 4.94
N LEU A 39 2.11 21.94 3.76
CA LEU A 39 1.08 20.97 3.36
C LEU A 39 1.46 19.52 3.68
N ALA A 40 2.70 19.29 4.13
CA ALA A 40 3.23 17.95 4.34
C ALA A 40 2.52 17.19 5.47
N ALA A 41 2.08 17.88 6.52
CA ALA A 41 1.43 17.26 7.68
C ALA A 41 -0.02 16.80 7.40
N SER A 42 -0.86 17.69 6.85
CA SER A 42 -2.25 17.34 6.50
C SER A 42 -2.32 16.28 5.41
N GLU A 43 -1.40 16.33 4.45
CA GLU A 43 -1.27 15.32 3.42
C GLU A 43 -0.78 13.99 4.00
N GLY A 44 0.12 14.01 4.99
CA GLY A 44 0.57 12.79 5.69
C GLY A 44 -0.56 11.98 6.31
N ALA A 45 -1.54 12.65 6.94
CA ALA A 45 -2.73 11.98 7.48
C ALA A 45 -3.59 11.32 6.38
N ARG A 46 -3.74 11.99 5.23
CA ARG A 46 -4.43 11.41 4.06
C ARG A 46 -3.72 10.16 3.56
N GLN A 47 -2.39 10.18 3.53
CA GLN A 47 -1.59 9.03 3.11
C GLN A 47 -1.64 7.86 4.09
N MET A 48 -1.73 8.13 5.40
CA MET A 48 -1.99 7.08 6.39
C MET A 48 -3.29 6.35 6.08
N GLY A 49 -4.39 7.08 5.88
CA GLY A 49 -5.70 6.50 5.57
C GLY A 49 -5.69 5.67 4.28
N LEU A 50 -5.08 6.21 3.23
CA LEU A 50 -4.94 5.51 1.95
C LEU A 50 -4.13 4.21 2.13
N SER A 51 -3.06 4.26 2.92
CA SER A 51 -2.19 3.11 3.15
C SER A 51 -2.82 1.97 3.93
N LEU A 52 -3.66 2.30 4.90
CA LEU A 52 -4.44 1.31 5.63
C LEU A 52 -5.35 0.52 4.68
N PHE A 53 -5.97 1.21 3.71
CA PHE A 53 -6.94 0.60 2.82
C PHE A 53 -6.31 -0.53 1.97
N TRP A 54 -5.20 -0.27 1.27
CA TRP A 54 -4.57 -1.32 0.47
C TRP A 54 -3.92 -2.43 1.30
N MET A 55 -3.48 -2.15 2.54
CA MET A 55 -2.94 -3.18 3.44
C MET A 55 -4.03 -4.10 3.99
N VAL A 56 -5.22 -3.57 4.26
CA VAL A 56 -6.41 -4.38 4.60
C VAL A 56 -6.76 -5.27 3.41
N CYS A 57 -6.83 -4.73 2.19
CA CYS A 57 -7.09 -5.52 0.97
C CYS A 57 -6.06 -6.66 0.80
N ALA A 58 -4.76 -6.35 0.92
CA ALA A 58 -3.70 -7.35 0.80
C ALA A 58 -3.80 -8.44 1.87
N THR A 59 -4.22 -8.07 3.09
CA THR A 59 -4.42 -9.04 4.17
C THR A 59 -5.60 -9.95 3.92
N SER A 60 -6.72 -9.41 3.44
CA SER A 60 -7.87 -10.22 3.05
C SER A 60 -7.47 -11.27 2.01
N LEU A 61 -6.62 -10.92 1.04
CA LEU A 61 -6.06 -11.88 0.09
C LEU A 61 -5.22 -12.95 0.80
N TRP A 62 -4.36 -12.56 1.75
CA TRP A 62 -3.51 -13.51 2.50
C TRP A 62 -4.29 -14.43 3.44
N LEU A 63 -5.45 -13.99 3.93
CA LEU A 63 -6.35 -14.82 4.75
C LEU A 63 -7.08 -15.87 3.93
N ILE A 64 -7.43 -15.57 2.67
CA ILE A 64 -7.98 -16.55 1.72
C ILE A 64 -6.87 -17.52 1.29
N GLN A 65 -5.74 -16.98 0.84
CA GLN A 65 -4.59 -17.75 0.39
C GLN A 65 -3.28 -17.04 0.71
N GLY A 66 -2.51 -17.64 1.63
CA GLY A 66 -1.22 -17.11 2.05
C GLY A 66 -0.22 -17.00 0.88
N PRO A 67 0.63 -15.97 0.86
CA PRO A 67 1.57 -15.76 -0.24
C PRO A 67 2.63 -16.88 -0.28
N LYS A 68 3.06 -17.25 -1.49
CA LYS A 68 4.03 -18.34 -1.71
C LYS A 68 5.38 -18.03 -1.07
N ASN A 69 5.85 -16.80 -1.23
CA ASN A 69 7.10 -16.28 -0.69
C ASN A 69 6.96 -14.78 -0.35
N ARG A 70 8.03 -14.17 0.17
CA ARG A 70 8.06 -12.76 0.59
C ARG A 70 7.88 -11.79 -0.58
N LEU A 71 8.42 -12.12 -1.76
CA LEU A 71 8.26 -11.29 -2.97
C LEU A 71 6.81 -11.27 -3.44
N HIS A 72 6.11 -12.40 -3.41
CA HIS A 72 4.67 -12.46 -3.70
C HIS A 72 3.87 -11.62 -2.70
N ALA A 73 4.26 -11.62 -1.41
CA ALA A 73 3.61 -10.78 -0.42
C ALA A 73 3.79 -9.28 -0.74
N VAL A 74 5.02 -8.83 -1.07
CA VAL A 74 5.25 -7.46 -1.57
C VAL A 74 4.37 -7.17 -2.79
N GLY A 75 4.37 -8.10 -3.76
CA GLY A 75 3.60 -7.96 -4.99
C GLY A 75 2.11 -7.78 -4.76
N HIS A 76 1.51 -8.50 -3.80
CA HIS A 76 0.10 -8.32 -3.42
C HIS A 76 -0.15 -6.91 -2.88
N VAL A 77 0.71 -6.41 -1.98
CA VAL A 77 0.57 -5.05 -1.43
C VAL A 77 0.73 -3.99 -2.51
N ILE A 78 1.73 -4.13 -3.38
CA ILE A 78 1.95 -3.23 -4.54
C ILE A 78 0.76 -3.25 -5.48
N GLY A 79 0.24 -4.44 -5.82
CA GLY A 79 -0.93 -4.60 -6.68
C GLY A 79 -2.17 -3.94 -6.09
N CYS A 80 -2.41 -4.14 -4.79
CA CYS A 80 -3.50 -3.45 -4.08
C CYS A 80 -3.29 -1.94 -4.06
N ALA A 81 -2.08 -1.45 -3.79
CA ALA A 81 -1.78 -0.01 -3.80
C ALA A 81 -2.03 0.61 -5.18
N PHE A 82 -1.57 -0.05 -6.25
CA PHE A 82 -1.81 0.37 -7.63
C PHE A 82 -3.30 0.45 -7.96
N LEU A 83 -4.07 -0.60 -7.66
CA LEU A 83 -5.51 -0.63 -7.92
C LEU A 83 -6.25 0.47 -7.16
N VAL A 84 -5.97 0.63 -5.86
CA VAL A 84 -6.60 1.63 -5.01
C VAL A 84 -6.29 3.05 -5.49
N CYS A 85 -5.02 3.33 -5.82
CA CYS A 85 -4.63 4.65 -6.33
C CYS A 85 -5.21 4.93 -7.73
N SER A 86 -5.31 3.92 -8.59
CA SER A 86 -5.91 4.05 -9.91
C SER A 86 -7.41 4.34 -9.82
N LEU A 87 -8.14 3.59 -8.97
CA LEU A 87 -9.55 3.85 -8.69
C LEU A 87 -9.77 5.24 -8.09
N GLY A 88 -8.91 5.66 -7.16
CA GLY A 88 -8.94 7.03 -6.62
C GLY A 88 -8.76 8.10 -7.69
N SER A 89 -7.89 7.85 -8.68
CA SER A 89 -7.68 8.75 -9.82
C SER A 89 -8.91 8.80 -10.72
N VAL A 90 -9.54 7.65 -11.01
CA VAL A 90 -10.81 7.61 -11.77
C VAL A 90 -11.89 8.40 -11.05
N MET A 91 -12.05 8.20 -9.74
CA MET A 91 -13.04 8.93 -8.95
C MET A 91 -12.77 10.44 -8.92
N ALA A 92 -11.51 10.85 -8.80
CA ALA A 92 -11.11 12.25 -8.87
C ALA A 92 -11.47 12.86 -10.23
N PHE A 93 -11.17 12.16 -11.32
CA PHE A 93 -11.52 12.58 -12.67
C PHE A 93 -13.04 12.68 -12.88
N SER A 94 -13.80 11.69 -12.42
CA SER A 94 -15.26 11.70 -12.48
C SER A 94 -15.85 12.87 -11.70
N ASN A 95 -15.31 13.19 -10.52
CA ASN A 95 -15.75 14.35 -9.73
C ASN A 95 -15.45 15.68 -10.43
N LEU A 96 -14.27 15.83 -11.03
CA LEU A 96 -13.94 17.01 -11.84
C LEU A 96 -14.93 17.17 -12.99
N THR A 97 -15.18 16.09 -13.72
CA THR A 97 -16.05 16.11 -14.90
C THR A 97 -17.52 16.36 -14.54
N LEU A 98 -18.06 15.61 -13.58
CA LEU A 98 -19.50 15.56 -13.30
C LEU A 98 -19.95 16.62 -12.29
N SER A 99 -19.10 16.96 -11.31
CA SER A 99 -19.47 17.88 -10.23
C SER A 99 -18.88 19.27 -10.41
N GLN A 100 -17.74 19.37 -11.11
CA GLN A 100 -17.08 20.66 -11.36
C GLN A 100 -17.19 21.12 -12.83
N ASN A 101 -18.00 20.42 -13.64
CA ASN A 101 -18.24 20.72 -15.05
C ASN A 101 -16.95 20.87 -15.87
N PHE A 102 -15.93 20.09 -15.52
CA PHE A 102 -14.66 20.10 -16.22
C PHE A 102 -14.84 19.51 -17.63
N GLU A 103 -14.49 20.29 -18.66
CA GLU A 103 -14.70 19.89 -20.06
C GLU A 103 -13.85 18.66 -20.40
N LEU A 104 -14.49 17.65 -21.01
CA LEU A 104 -13.82 16.45 -21.54
C LEU A 104 -13.09 16.76 -22.85
N SER A 105 -12.00 17.53 -22.76
CA SER A 105 -11.10 17.81 -23.87
C SER A 105 -9.80 17.01 -23.75
N PHE A 106 -9.13 16.76 -24.89
CA PHE A 106 -7.84 16.05 -24.90
C PHE A 106 -6.78 16.78 -24.06
N SER A 107 -6.76 18.12 -24.09
CA SER A 107 -5.86 18.94 -23.29
C SER A 107 -6.05 18.69 -21.78
N ASN A 108 -7.30 18.69 -21.34
CA ASN A 108 -7.69 18.47 -19.95
C ASN A 108 -7.37 17.05 -19.47
N LEU A 109 -7.59 16.04 -20.31
CA LEU A 109 -7.19 14.66 -20.06
C LEU A 109 -5.67 14.52 -19.91
N LEU A 110 -4.91 15.20 -20.79
CA LEU A 110 -3.45 15.17 -20.75
C LEU A 110 -2.91 15.82 -19.47
N VAL A 111 -3.44 16.99 -19.08
CA VAL A 111 -3.08 17.66 -17.83
C VAL A 111 -3.39 16.79 -16.62
N PHE A 112 -4.57 16.17 -16.59
CA PHE A 112 -4.93 15.24 -15.52
C PHE A 112 -3.97 14.05 -15.46
N ALA A 113 -3.66 13.43 -16.60
CA ALA A 113 -2.75 12.29 -16.67
C ALA A 113 -1.33 12.64 -16.22
N LEU A 114 -0.82 13.84 -16.56
CA LEU A 114 0.48 14.34 -16.14
C LEU A 114 0.60 14.51 -14.61
N VAL A 115 -0.52 14.65 -13.89
CA VAL A 115 -0.54 14.71 -12.43
C VAL A 115 -0.83 13.33 -11.83
N ALA A 116 -1.84 12.64 -12.34
CA ALA A 116 -2.32 11.37 -11.79
C ALA A 116 -1.30 10.25 -11.94
N VAL A 117 -0.66 10.11 -13.10
CA VAL A 117 0.29 9.01 -13.36
C VAL A 117 1.52 9.08 -12.45
N PRO A 118 2.24 10.22 -12.35
CA PRO A 118 3.37 10.32 -11.42
C PRO A 118 2.94 10.16 -9.97
N MET A 119 1.74 10.60 -9.61
CA MET A 119 1.21 10.44 -8.27
C MET A 119 0.95 8.97 -7.93
N VAL A 120 0.28 8.21 -8.80
CA VAL A 120 0.10 6.76 -8.64
C VAL A 120 1.44 6.04 -8.58
N ALA A 121 2.38 6.37 -9.47
CA ALA A 121 3.72 5.79 -9.47
C ALA A 121 4.46 6.05 -8.14
N SER A 122 4.37 7.28 -7.63
CA SER A 122 4.97 7.65 -6.35
C SER A 122 4.37 6.85 -5.20
N GLN A 123 3.05 6.68 -5.15
CA GLN A 123 2.40 5.85 -4.13
C GLN A 123 2.87 4.40 -4.16
N VAL A 124 2.97 3.82 -5.36
CA VAL A 124 3.42 2.44 -5.55
C VAL A 124 4.86 2.26 -5.09
N LEU A 125 5.75 3.19 -5.45
CA LEU A 125 7.16 3.13 -5.04
C LEU A 125 7.29 3.28 -3.51
N LEU A 126 6.55 4.20 -2.89
CA LEU A 126 6.58 4.44 -1.45
C LEU A 126 5.81 3.38 -0.65
N ALA A 127 4.99 2.54 -1.30
CA ALA A 127 4.36 1.39 -0.68
C ALA A 127 5.36 0.25 -0.41
N VAL A 128 6.50 0.18 -1.12
CA VAL A 128 7.46 -0.93 -0.98
C VAL A 128 8.03 -1.05 0.44
N PRO A 129 8.57 0.00 1.08
CA PRO A 129 9.08 -0.10 2.45
C PRO A 129 7.99 -0.54 3.44
N SER A 130 6.77 -0.02 3.24
CA SER A 130 5.63 -0.34 4.08
C SER A 130 5.19 -1.80 3.90
N ALA A 131 5.21 -2.32 2.67
CA ALA A 131 4.93 -3.71 2.36
C ALA A 131 5.96 -4.67 2.98
N VAL A 132 7.24 -4.28 3.01
CA VAL A 132 8.32 -5.03 3.65
C VAL A 132 8.09 -5.11 5.15
N VAL A 133 7.84 -3.99 5.83
CA VAL A 133 7.55 -4.00 7.28
C VAL A 133 6.26 -4.77 7.58
N PHE A 134 5.21 -4.54 6.80
CA PHE A 134 3.91 -5.17 6.99
C PHE A 134 4.00 -6.70 6.99
N GLN A 135 4.63 -7.26 5.97
CA GLN A 135 4.77 -8.71 5.87
C GLN A 135 5.72 -9.29 6.93
N LEU A 136 6.77 -8.56 7.33
CA LEU A 136 7.74 -9.04 8.33
C LEU A 136 7.06 -9.22 9.68
N ILE A 137 6.15 -8.30 10.03
CA ILE A 137 5.36 -8.37 11.25
C ILE A 137 4.26 -9.41 11.13
N LEU A 138 3.45 -9.38 10.07
CA LEU A 138 2.23 -10.19 9.98
C LEU A 138 2.50 -11.66 9.60
N LEU A 139 3.45 -11.92 8.71
CA LEU A 139 3.66 -13.25 8.13
C LEU A 139 4.84 -13.97 8.78
N LYS A 140 4.66 -15.27 9.03
CA LYS A 140 5.71 -16.20 9.44
C LYS A 140 5.90 -17.34 8.43
N SER A 141 7.10 -17.88 8.39
CA SER A 141 7.32 -19.18 7.75
C SER A 141 6.59 -20.26 8.55
N PRO A 142 6.00 -21.26 7.89
CA PRO A 142 5.49 -22.42 8.59
C PRO A 142 6.67 -23.08 9.33
N PRO A 143 6.46 -23.62 10.54
CA PRO A 143 7.48 -24.42 11.19
C PRO A 143 7.88 -25.53 10.22
N GLN A 144 9.18 -25.66 9.94
CA GLN A 144 9.70 -26.86 9.31
C GLN A 144 9.43 -27.98 10.32
N VAL A 145 8.36 -28.76 10.09
CA VAL A 145 8.21 -30.05 10.77
C VAL A 145 9.52 -30.76 10.48
N ALA A 146 10.23 -31.13 11.55
CA ALA A 146 11.55 -31.73 11.54
C ALA A 146 11.73 -32.57 10.29
N ALA A 147 12.75 -32.26 9.48
CA ALA A 147 13.26 -33.20 8.51
C ALA A 147 13.53 -34.49 9.29
N GLU A 148 12.64 -35.46 9.10
CA GLU A 148 12.64 -36.73 9.79
C GLU A 148 14.01 -37.38 9.61
N ALA A 149 14.61 -37.65 10.77
CA ALA A 149 15.64 -38.61 11.12
C ALA A 149 16.67 -39.02 10.04
N PRO A 150 17.98 -38.91 10.30
CA PRO A 150 18.94 -39.72 9.55
C PRO A 150 18.60 -41.18 9.83
N ALA A 151 18.28 -41.93 8.77
CA ALA A 151 18.18 -43.39 8.84
C ALA A 151 19.55 -43.91 9.27
N ALA A 152 19.61 -44.37 10.53
CA ALA A 152 20.73 -45.13 11.09
C ALA A 152 20.66 -46.58 10.61
#